data_AF-M9R3P7-F1
#
_entry.id   AF-M9R3P7-F1
#
_cell.length_a   1.000
_cell.length_b   1.000
_cell.length_c   1.000
_cell.angle_alpha   90.00
_cell.angle_beta   90.00
_cell.angle_gamma   90.00
#
_symmetry.space_group_name_H-M   'P 1'
#
loop_
_entity.id
_entity.type
_entity.pdbx_description
1 polymer ?
#
loop_
_entity_poly.entity_id
_entity_poly.type
_entity_poly.pdbx_seq_one_letter_code
_entity_poly.pdbx_strand_id
1 'polypeptide(L)'
;MIRLAFLGVILLGGLIAFAGFYLVRGSEPTPMETQQLAQPNPTPPPPVVAEVEKLYFLQDIDLDQGDIALVLFNLGPAPLFVRDIDVIRAALGSAYVNMTDAVGQVAGQFTPATNATLTITAPPEDIIAQIYRNDTLVGTVSCAISACGSFVDTTDINYAGLRTAAAQIQRIEDRFDTHADYLSTIEAVAADPDFMLLHAHPQSGFPQSRDAAAMQISFPTVITPTSAPLDTVAHELLVSLALTAVLPDDANLRDVTITDLGNGVVGDGDSRTPVLAGGAPIPYPNVRYYSVTAWVDGAADLDQLALDTLTNQTLDQYDFAADFTIFTRERLQSACADCFWILVDGGSRDDVRVIQSQPESYELEYFDLRDTP
;
A
#
# COMPACT_ATOMS: atom_id res chain seq x y z
N MET A 1 28.74 -19.63 -19.54
CA MET A 1 29.08 -18.87 -20.76
C MET A 1 28.57 -19.55 -22.04
N ILE A 2 27.30 -19.97 -22.08
CA ILE A 2 26.66 -20.58 -23.28
C ILE A 2 25.41 -19.81 -23.74
N ARG A 3 24.92 -18.83 -22.97
CA ARG A 3 23.69 -18.07 -23.28
C ARG A 3 23.91 -16.79 -24.13
N LEU A 4 25.15 -16.32 -24.31
CA LEU A 4 25.45 -15.15 -25.17
C LEU A 4 25.70 -15.51 -26.64
N ALA A 5 26.03 -16.78 -26.95
CA ALA A 5 26.28 -17.22 -28.33
C ALA A 5 24.98 -17.44 -29.15
N PHE A 6 23.86 -17.71 -28.49
CA PHE A 6 22.58 -17.98 -29.17
C PHE A 6 21.87 -16.71 -29.67
N LEU A 7 22.08 -15.57 -28.98
CA LEU A 7 21.51 -14.28 -29.36
C LEU A 7 22.16 -13.68 -30.62
N GLY A 8 23.44 -13.98 -30.88
CA GLY A 8 24.14 -13.48 -32.07
C GLY A 8 23.73 -14.17 -33.39
N VAL A 9 23.35 -15.45 -33.33
CA VAL A 9 23.02 -16.23 -34.55
C VAL A 9 21.63 -15.87 -35.10
N ILE A 10 20.66 -15.55 -34.23
CA ILE A 10 19.30 -15.17 -34.66
C ILE A 10 19.30 -13.77 -35.29
N LEU A 11 20.16 -12.87 -34.79
CA LEU A 11 20.23 -11.48 -35.27
C LEU A 11 20.94 -11.36 -36.63
N LEU A 12 21.93 -12.21 -36.92
CA LEU A 12 22.58 -12.26 -38.24
C LEU A 12 21.74 -13.00 -39.30
N GLY A 13 20.96 -14.02 -38.91
CA GLY A 13 20.11 -14.78 -39.83
C GLY A 13 18.93 -13.96 -40.39
N GLY A 14 18.34 -13.07 -39.59
CA GLY A 14 17.22 -12.22 -40.01
C GLY A 14 17.61 -11.12 -41.01
N LEU A 15 18.83 -10.58 -40.91
CA LEU A 15 19.31 -9.47 -41.75
C LEU A 15 19.70 -9.93 -43.17
N ILE A 16 20.12 -11.18 -43.34
CA ILE A 16 20.47 -11.75 -44.66
C ILE A 16 19.20 -12.09 -45.48
N ALA A 17 18.10 -12.46 -44.83
CA ALA A 17 16.84 -12.77 -45.52
C ALA A 17 16.15 -11.52 -46.08
N PHE A 18 16.31 -10.35 -45.45
CA PHE A 18 15.72 -9.08 -45.92
C PHE A 18 16.50 -8.45 -47.09
N ALA A 19 17.83 -8.64 -47.17
CA ALA A 19 18.65 -8.12 -48.26
C ALA A 19 18.54 -8.96 -49.56
N GLY A 20 18.28 -10.26 -49.46
CA GLY A 20 18.14 -11.15 -50.61
C GLY A 20 16.84 -10.97 -51.41
N PHE A 21 15.77 -10.51 -50.78
CA PHE A 21 14.47 -10.32 -51.44
C PHE A 21 14.36 -9.00 -52.23
N TYR A 22 15.22 -8.01 -51.95
CA TYR A 22 15.22 -6.71 -52.63
C TYR A 22 16.15 -6.64 -53.86
N LEU A 23 17.03 -7.62 -54.06
CA LEU A 23 18.04 -7.64 -55.15
C LEU A 23 17.71 -8.61 -56.30
N VAL A 24 16.61 -9.38 -56.24
CA VAL A 24 16.23 -10.41 -57.25
C VAL A 24 14.87 -10.12 -57.89
N ARG A 25 14.64 -8.85 -58.24
CA ARG A 25 13.73 -8.40 -59.31
C ARG A 25 14.40 -7.17 -59.94
N GLY A 26 15.38 -7.31 -60.81
CA GLY A 26 15.24 -7.91 -62.13
C GLY A 26 15.53 -6.83 -63.18
N SER A 27 16.81 -6.46 -63.29
CA SER A 27 17.40 -5.86 -64.49
C SER A 27 17.30 -6.88 -65.63
N GLU A 28 16.69 -6.54 -66.79
CA GLU A 28 17.35 -6.08 -68.03
C GLU A 28 16.28 -6.10 -69.16
N PRO A 29 16.48 -5.54 -70.37
CA PRO A 29 17.59 -4.70 -70.87
C PRO A 29 17.11 -3.36 -71.48
N THR A 30 18.02 -2.39 -71.61
CA THR A 30 17.84 -1.15 -72.38
C THR A 30 17.77 -1.39 -73.90
N PRO A 31 16.84 -0.71 -74.59
CA PRO A 31 17.04 -0.26 -75.96
C PRO A 31 17.17 1.27 -76.04
N MET A 32 17.84 1.72 -77.11
CA MET A 32 18.25 3.07 -77.43
C MET A 32 17.16 4.15 -77.32
N GLU A 33 17.63 5.34 -76.94
CA GLU A 33 16.95 6.64 -76.98
C GLU A 33 16.32 6.91 -78.36
N THR A 34 14.99 7.07 -78.37
CA THR A 34 14.28 7.80 -79.43
C THR A 34 13.32 8.76 -78.75
N GLN A 35 13.43 10.06 -79.04
CA GLN A 35 12.60 11.11 -78.46
C GLN A 35 11.11 10.82 -78.68
N GLN A 36 10.35 10.69 -77.60
CA GLN A 36 8.88 10.64 -77.64
C GLN A 36 8.32 11.63 -76.62
N LEU A 37 7.50 12.54 -77.13
CA LEU A 37 6.95 13.72 -76.44
C LEU A 37 6.33 13.39 -75.09
N ALA A 38 6.64 14.22 -74.09
CA ALA A 38 6.08 14.17 -72.74
C ALA A 38 4.54 14.27 -72.77
N GLN A 39 3.89 13.21 -72.30
CA GLN A 39 2.50 13.27 -71.86
C GLN A 39 2.52 13.52 -70.34
N PRO A 40 1.82 14.52 -69.80
CA PRO A 40 1.89 14.81 -68.37
C PRO A 40 1.27 13.66 -67.58
N ASN A 41 2.08 13.05 -66.69
CA ASN A 41 1.56 12.15 -65.65
C ASN A 41 0.63 12.96 -64.72
N PRO A 42 -0.51 12.39 -64.28
CA PRO A 42 -1.38 13.05 -63.32
C PRO A 42 -0.64 13.25 -62.00
N THR A 43 -0.67 14.48 -61.48
CA THR A 43 -0.12 14.82 -60.16
C THR A 43 -0.81 13.94 -59.10
N PRO A 44 -0.06 13.32 -58.15
CA PRO A 44 -0.67 12.64 -57.01
C PRO A 44 -1.59 13.63 -56.29
N PRO A 45 -2.81 13.24 -55.87
CA PRO A 45 -3.60 14.10 -55.00
C PRO A 45 -2.77 14.39 -53.73
N PRO A 46 -2.86 15.61 -53.18
CA PRO A 46 -2.16 15.94 -51.94
C PRO A 46 -2.58 14.93 -50.84
N PRO A 47 -1.67 14.59 -49.90
CA PRO A 47 -2.01 13.72 -48.80
C PRO A 47 -3.22 14.31 -48.05
N VAL A 48 -4.24 13.48 -47.82
CA VAL A 48 -5.39 13.84 -46.99
C VAL A 48 -4.85 13.99 -45.57
N VAL A 49 -4.68 15.22 -45.10
CA VAL A 49 -4.47 15.49 -43.68
C VAL A 49 -5.79 15.13 -43.01
N ALA A 50 -5.78 14.10 -42.15
CA ALA A 50 -6.95 13.79 -41.35
C ALA A 50 -7.31 15.04 -40.52
N GLU A 51 -8.57 15.46 -40.59
CA GLU A 51 -9.04 16.55 -39.74
C GLU A 51 -8.93 16.08 -38.29
N VAL A 52 -8.16 16.81 -37.49
CA VAL A 52 -7.97 16.49 -36.07
C VAL A 52 -9.29 16.80 -35.35
N GLU A 53 -9.94 15.75 -34.85
CA GLU A 53 -11.20 15.88 -34.13
C GLU A 53 -10.92 16.41 -32.72
N LYS A 54 -11.76 17.33 -32.24
CA LYS A 54 -11.61 17.97 -30.94
C LYS A 54 -12.73 17.56 -30.01
N LEU A 55 -12.36 17.11 -28.81
CA LEU A 55 -13.28 16.92 -27.69
C LEU A 55 -13.28 18.19 -26.84
N TYR A 56 -14.39 18.92 -26.85
CA TYR A 56 -14.62 20.04 -25.94
C TYR A 56 -15.17 19.51 -24.62
N PHE A 57 -14.28 19.25 -23.66
CA PHE A 57 -14.59 18.43 -22.49
C PHE A 57 -15.53 19.09 -21.45
N LEU A 58 -15.87 20.37 -21.62
CA LEU A 58 -16.88 21.04 -20.81
C LEU A 58 -18.26 21.09 -21.48
N GLN A 59 -18.34 20.88 -22.80
CA GLN A 59 -19.52 21.20 -23.61
C GLN A 59 -20.81 20.50 -23.16
N ASP A 60 -20.71 19.27 -22.66
CA ASP A 60 -21.84 18.44 -22.22
C ASP A 60 -22.04 18.46 -20.70
N ILE A 61 -21.32 19.33 -19.97
CA ILE A 61 -21.49 19.50 -18.52
C ILE A 61 -22.53 20.60 -18.27
N ASP A 62 -23.61 20.26 -17.56
CA ASP A 62 -24.56 21.26 -17.07
C ASP A 62 -23.90 22.10 -15.96
N LEU A 63 -23.50 23.33 -16.32
CA LEU A 63 -22.83 24.30 -15.44
C LEU A 63 -23.82 25.14 -14.61
N ASP A 64 -25.13 25.00 -14.83
CA ASP A 64 -26.15 25.74 -14.09
C ASP A 64 -26.68 24.95 -12.88
N GLN A 65 -26.14 23.73 -12.64
CA GLN A 65 -26.51 22.86 -11.52
C GLN A 65 -25.33 22.51 -10.63
N GLY A 66 -25.41 22.96 -9.38
CA GLY A 66 -24.43 22.67 -8.33
C GLY A 66 -23.11 23.42 -8.52
N ASP A 67 -22.22 23.25 -7.54
CA ASP A 67 -20.89 23.85 -7.58
C ASP A 67 -19.98 22.97 -8.44
N ILE A 68 -19.42 23.56 -9.50
CA ILE A 68 -18.50 22.87 -10.41
C ILE A 68 -17.06 23.17 -10.01
N ALA A 69 -16.27 22.12 -9.85
CA ALA A 69 -14.83 22.23 -9.65
C ALA A 69 -14.08 21.44 -10.73
N LEU A 70 -13.01 22.03 -11.24
CA LEU A 70 -12.09 21.38 -12.16
C LEU A 70 -10.75 21.14 -11.48
N VAL A 71 -10.23 19.92 -11.62
CA VAL A 71 -8.88 19.55 -11.20
C VAL A 71 -8.07 19.32 -12.45
N LEU A 72 -7.02 20.12 -12.62
CA LEU A 72 -6.10 20.06 -13.74
C LEU A 72 -4.82 19.37 -13.29
N PHE A 73 -4.48 18.26 -13.94
CA PHE A 73 -3.31 17.46 -13.61
C PHE A 73 -2.15 17.78 -14.55
N ASN A 74 -0.94 17.43 -14.13
CA ASN A 74 0.26 17.50 -14.96
C ASN A 74 0.64 18.91 -15.50
N LEU A 75 0.15 19.98 -14.86
CA LEU A 75 0.48 21.38 -15.18
C LEU A 75 1.58 21.99 -14.29
N GLY A 76 2.14 21.20 -13.37
CA GLY A 76 3.12 21.61 -12.38
C GLY A 76 3.44 20.46 -11.41
N PRO A 77 4.17 20.74 -10.30
CA PRO A 77 4.51 19.74 -9.28
C PRO A 77 3.29 19.25 -8.48
N ALA A 78 2.17 19.98 -8.54
CA ALA A 78 0.92 19.66 -7.87
C ALA A 78 -0.26 19.91 -8.83
N PRO A 79 -1.39 19.21 -8.67
CA PRO A 79 -2.63 19.54 -9.37
C PRO A 79 -3.05 20.99 -9.14
N LEU A 80 -3.65 21.59 -10.17
CA LEU A 80 -4.21 22.94 -10.11
C LEU A 80 -5.73 22.88 -10.16
N PHE A 81 -6.40 23.83 -9.55
CA PHE A 81 -7.84 23.78 -9.38
C PHE A 81 -8.52 25.06 -9.84
N VAL A 82 -9.71 24.93 -10.43
CA VAL A 82 -10.54 26.05 -10.88
C VAL A 82 -11.95 25.87 -10.32
N ARG A 83 -12.47 26.90 -9.63
CA ARG A 83 -13.84 26.96 -9.13
C ARG A 83 -14.64 28.16 -9.65
N ASP A 84 -13.97 29.22 -10.12
CA ASP A 84 -14.64 30.37 -10.73
C ASP A 84 -15.56 29.94 -11.89
N ILE A 85 -16.87 29.95 -11.64
CA ILE A 85 -17.89 29.49 -12.59
C ILE A 85 -17.94 30.35 -13.85
N ASP A 86 -17.57 31.63 -13.78
CA ASP A 86 -17.55 32.51 -14.94
C ASP A 86 -16.37 32.15 -15.86
N VAL A 87 -15.22 31.79 -15.28
CA VAL A 87 -14.09 31.24 -16.05
C VAL A 87 -14.43 29.88 -16.65
N ILE A 88 -15.04 28.98 -15.88
CA ILE A 88 -15.45 27.65 -16.36
C ILE A 88 -16.45 27.79 -17.52
N ARG A 89 -17.43 28.68 -17.38
CA ARG A 89 -18.44 28.96 -18.41
C ARG A 89 -17.82 29.60 -19.66
N ALA A 90 -16.84 30.49 -19.51
CA ALA A 90 -16.11 31.07 -20.64
C ALA A 90 -15.28 30.03 -21.42
N ALA A 91 -14.84 28.97 -20.74
CA ALA A 91 -14.06 27.88 -21.31
C ALA A 91 -14.91 26.81 -22.04
N LEU A 92 -16.25 26.83 -21.91
CA LEU A 92 -17.18 25.79 -22.38
C LEU A 92 -16.97 25.37 -23.85
N GLY A 93 -16.79 26.34 -24.75
CA GLY A 93 -16.67 26.12 -26.20
C GLY A 93 -15.23 26.20 -26.72
N SER A 94 -14.24 26.23 -25.85
CA SER A 94 -12.85 26.55 -26.21
C SER A 94 -11.82 25.67 -25.51
N ALA A 95 -12.18 25.08 -24.36
CA ALA A 95 -11.35 24.09 -23.69
C ALA A 95 -11.51 22.74 -24.40
N TYR A 96 -10.42 22.22 -24.95
CA TYR A 96 -10.45 20.99 -25.74
C TYR A 96 -9.22 20.12 -25.54
N VAL A 97 -9.38 18.83 -25.83
CA VAL A 97 -8.29 17.89 -26.13
C VAL A 97 -8.52 17.29 -27.52
N ASN A 98 -7.47 17.13 -28.30
CA ASN A 98 -7.57 16.45 -29.59
C ASN A 98 -7.93 14.97 -29.36
N MET A 99 -8.99 14.48 -29.99
CA MET A 99 -9.40 13.07 -29.97
C MET A 99 -8.54 12.21 -30.87
N THR A 100 -7.94 12.79 -31.90
CA THR A 100 -7.08 12.08 -32.83
C THR A 100 -5.74 12.79 -32.98
N ASP A 101 -4.65 12.04 -33.11
CA ASP A 101 -3.37 12.60 -33.51
C ASP A 101 -3.34 12.90 -35.03
N ALA A 102 -2.26 13.54 -35.50
CA ALA A 102 -2.07 13.85 -36.93
C ALA A 102 -2.03 12.61 -37.85
N VAL A 103 -2.00 11.40 -37.28
CA VAL A 103 -1.98 10.10 -37.97
C VAL A 103 -3.30 9.34 -37.78
N GLY A 104 -4.29 9.94 -37.11
CA GLY A 104 -5.63 9.40 -36.90
C GLY A 104 -5.76 8.39 -35.75
N GLN A 105 -4.79 8.29 -34.84
CA GLN A 105 -4.88 7.46 -33.63
C GLN A 105 -5.64 8.17 -32.52
N VAL A 106 -6.41 7.44 -31.70
CA VAL A 106 -7.15 8.01 -30.56
C VAL A 106 -6.18 8.59 -29.53
N ALA A 107 -6.30 9.89 -29.27
CA ALA A 107 -5.44 10.65 -28.37
C ALA A 107 -6.16 11.03 -27.08
N GLY A 108 -7.20 11.86 -27.16
CA GLY A 108 -8.03 12.28 -26.04
C GLY A 108 -9.30 11.46 -25.87
N GLN A 109 -9.74 11.30 -24.62
CA GLN A 109 -10.98 10.63 -24.26
C GLN A 109 -11.67 11.34 -23.09
N PHE A 110 -13.00 11.43 -23.18
CA PHE A 110 -13.87 11.75 -22.04
C PHE A 110 -14.46 10.46 -21.49
N THR A 111 -14.33 10.25 -20.19
CA THR A 111 -14.94 9.13 -19.48
C THR A 111 -15.95 9.68 -18.47
N PRO A 112 -17.27 9.57 -18.73
CA PRO A 112 -18.27 9.99 -17.75
C PRO A 112 -18.18 9.10 -16.51
N ALA A 113 -18.37 9.69 -15.34
CA ALA A 113 -18.54 8.93 -14.11
C ALA A 113 -19.91 8.25 -14.13
N THR A 114 -19.95 6.97 -14.54
CA THR A 114 -21.17 6.16 -14.40
C THR A 114 -21.24 5.61 -12.98
N ASN A 115 -22.44 5.57 -12.38
CA ASN A 115 -22.74 5.24 -10.97
C ASN A 115 -22.33 3.82 -10.49
N ALA A 116 -21.40 3.15 -11.15
CA ALA A 116 -20.83 1.91 -10.66
C ALA A 116 -19.34 1.94 -10.98
N THR A 117 -18.52 1.90 -9.93
CA THR A 117 -17.06 1.87 -9.93
C THR A 117 -16.36 3.16 -10.41
N LEU A 118 -15.74 3.84 -9.44
CA LEU A 118 -14.55 4.70 -9.59
C LEU A 118 -13.39 3.87 -10.18
N THR A 119 -13.55 3.35 -11.39
CA THR A 119 -12.41 2.87 -12.17
C THR A 119 -11.95 4.05 -12.98
N ILE A 120 -10.93 4.74 -12.48
CA ILE A 120 -10.04 5.49 -13.36
C ILE A 120 -9.46 4.45 -14.33
N THR A 121 -10.01 4.39 -15.54
CA THR A 121 -9.57 3.45 -16.59
C THR A 121 -8.28 3.89 -17.27
N ALA A 122 -7.87 5.14 -17.05
CA ALA A 122 -6.60 5.69 -17.52
C ALA A 122 -5.54 5.64 -16.40
N PRO A 123 -4.27 5.33 -16.70
CA PRO A 123 -3.17 5.58 -15.77
C PRO A 123 -3.20 7.04 -15.26
N PRO A 124 -2.87 7.32 -13.97
CA PRO A 124 -2.89 8.68 -13.42
C PRO A 124 -2.07 9.70 -14.23
N GLU A 125 -0.99 9.25 -14.86
CA GLU A 125 -0.15 10.03 -15.75
C GLU A 125 -0.87 10.52 -17.03
N ASP A 126 -1.94 9.84 -17.44
CA ASP A 126 -2.70 10.15 -18.64
C ASP A 126 -3.92 11.05 -18.34
N ILE A 127 -4.22 11.32 -17.06
CA ILE A 127 -5.31 12.21 -16.68
C ILE A 127 -4.86 13.66 -16.85
N ILE A 128 -5.66 14.46 -17.55
CA ILE A 128 -5.37 15.90 -17.73
C ILE A 128 -6.37 16.77 -16.97
N ALA A 129 -7.61 16.32 -16.83
CA ALA A 129 -8.61 17.02 -16.04
C ALA A 129 -9.63 16.06 -15.41
N GLN A 130 -10.13 16.41 -14.24
CA GLN A 130 -11.32 15.81 -13.64
C GLN A 130 -12.34 16.90 -13.33
N ILE A 131 -13.61 16.58 -13.53
CA ILE A 131 -14.74 17.50 -13.39
C ILE A 131 -15.60 17.00 -12.24
N TYR A 132 -15.80 17.83 -11.23
CA TYR A 132 -16.61 17.53 -10.05
C TYR A 132 -17.83 18.45 -10.00
N ARG A 133 -18.95 17.91 -9.53
CA ARG A 133 -20.16 18.66 -9.17
C ARG A 133 -20.52 18.28 -7.74
N ASN A 134 -20.58 19.27 -6.84
CA ASN A 134 -20.85 19.04 -5.42
C ASN A 134 -19.99 17.88 -4.88
N ASP A 135 -18.68 17.94 -5.11
CA ASP A 135 -17.67 16.94 -4.73
C ASP A 135 -17.85 15.53 -5.32
N THR A 136 -18.80 15.37 -6.24
CA THR A 136 -19.00 14.12 -6.97
C THR A 136 -18.34 14.21 -8.33
N LEU A 137 -17.45 13.28 -8.65
CA LEU A 137 -16.86 13.19 -9.98
C LEU A 137 -17.96 13.02 -11.03
N VAL A 138 -18.00 13.89 -12.02
CA VAL A 138 -18.92 13.86 -13.17
C VAL A 138 -18.24 13.27 -14.39
N GLY A 139 -16.94 13.50 -14.54
CA GLY A 139 -16.17 12.91 -15.64
C GLY A 139 -14.68 13.17 -15.55
N THR A 140 -13.95 12.34 -16.28
CA THR A 140 -12.49 12.40 -16.39
C THR A 140 -12.10 12.62 -17.84
N VAL A 141 -11.17 13.54 -18.06
CA VAL A 141 -10.55 13.78 -19.35
C VAL A 141 -9.15 13.20 -19.31
N SER A 142 -8.87 12.27 -20.22
CA SER A 142 -7.57 11.60 -20.32
C SER A 142 -6.97 11.75 -21.72
N CYS A 143 -5.65 11.64 -21.82
CA CYS A 143 -4.91 11.59 -23.06
C CYS A 143 -3.89 10.44 -23.05
N ALA A 144 -4.14 9.41 -23.85
CA ALA A 144 -3.47 8.10 -23.74
C ALA A 144 -2.09 8.00 -24.44
N ILE A 145 -1.57 9.09 -24.99
CA ILE A 145 -0.37 9.05 -25.83
C ILE A 145 0.71 9.97 -25.29
N SER A 146 1.97 9.56 -25.44
CA SER A 146 3.15 10.44 -25.44
C SER A 146 3.08 11.63 -26.42
N ALA A 147 2.07 11.70 -27.30
CA ALA A 147 1.76 12.87 -28.15
C ALA A 147 1.30 14.07 -27.32
N CYS A 148 0.67 13.78 -26.19
CA CYS A 148 0.29 14.71 -25.16
C CYS A 148 1.51 15.03 -24.25
N GLY A 149 2.70 15.16 -24.85
CA GLY A 149 3.97 15.24 -24.14
C GLY A 149 3.98 16.30 -23.05
N SER A 150 4.60 15.98 -21.89
CA SER A 150 4.80 16.82 -20.70
C SER A 150 4.41 18.29 -20.90
N PHE A 151 3.19 18.63 -20.52
CA PHE A 151 2.46 19.73 -21.13
C PHE A 151 2.87 21.13 -20.67
N VAL A 152 3.69 21.74 -21.51
CA VAL A 152 3.77 23.19 -21.68
C VAL A 152 3.10 23.50 -23.02
N ASP A 153 1.96 24.21 -23.01
CA ASP A 153 1.21 24.73 -24.17
C ASP A 153 1.43 23.99 -25.52
N THR A 154 0.92 22.76 -25.61
CA THR A 154 0.89 22.00 -26.87
C THR A 154 -0.37 22.32 -27.66
N THR A 155 -0.33 22.22 -29.00
CA THR A 155 -1.53 22.40 -29.85
C THR A 155 -2.63 21.38 -29.59
N ASP A 156 -2.31 20.31 -28.88
CA ASP A 156 -3.19 19.16 -28.61
C ASP A 156 -4.14 19.35 -27.43
N ILE A 157 -3.88 20.34 -26.57
CA ILE A 157 -4.75 20.71 -25.45
C ILE A 157 -4.88 22.22 -25.39
N ASN A 158 -6.10 22.69 -25.25
CA ASN A 158 -6.38 24.06 -24.87
C ASN A 158 -7.14 24.09 -23.56
N TYR A 159 -6.57 24.76 -22.56
CA TYR A 159 -7.22 25.00 -21.28
C TYR A 159 -8.10 26.27 -21.28
N ALA A 160 -8.13 27.05 -22.36
CA ALA A 160 -9.02 28.21 -22.53
C ALA A 160 -9.03 29.22 -21.36
N GLY A 161 -7.86 29.50 -20.78
CA GLY A 161 -7.74 30.41 -19.64
C GLY A 161 -7.93 29.76 -18.27
N LEU A 162 -8.40 28.52 -18.20
CA LEU A 162 -8.53 27.75 -16.95
C LEU A 162 -7.19 27.68 -16.21
N ARG A 163 -6.08 27.45 -16.92
CA ARG A 163 -4.73 27.41 -16.33
C ARG A 163 -4.35 28.72 -15.62
N THR A 164 -4.78 29.86 -16.15
CA THR A 164 -4.45 31.19 -15.58
C THR A 164 -5.31 31.50 -14.36
N ALA A 165 -6.55 30.99 -14.32
CA ALA A 165 -7.44 31.10 -13.18
C ALA A 165 -7.18 30.02 -12.11
N ALA A 166 -6.39 28.98 -12.43
CA ALA A 166 -6.18 27.88 -11.53
C ALA A 166 -5.20 28.21 -10.40
N ALA A 167 -5.51 27.74 -9.19
CA ALA A 167 -4.64 27.86 -8.02
C ALA A 167 -4.18 26.49 -7.52
N GLN A 168 -3.06 26.48 -6.79
CA GLN A 168 -2.69 25.31 -5.99
C GLN A 168 -3.61 25.26 -4.77
N ILE A 169 -4.11 24.07 -4.46
CA ILE A 169 -4.92 23.86 -3.26
C ILE A 169 -4.07 23.21 -2.18
N GLN A 170 -4.27 23.68 -0.95
CA GLN A 170 -3.64 23.06 0.21
C GLN A 170 -4.27 21.70 0.46
N ARG A 171 -3.46 20.64 0.30
CA ARG A 171 -3.80 19.31 0.77
C ARG A 171 -3.66 19.25 2.29
N ILE A 172 -4.65 18.66 2.94
CA ILE A 172 -4.65 18.33 4.36
C ILE A 172 -4.61 16.81 4.48
N GLU A 173 -3.71 16.33 5.32
CA GLU A 173 -3.51 14.93 5.64
C GLU A 173 -3.76 14.76 7.14
N ASP A 174 -4.90 14.19 7.49
CA ASP A 174 -5.28 13.92 8.87
C ASP A 174 -5.22 12.42 9.18
N ARG A 175 -4.91 12.11 10.43
CA ARG A 175 -4.90 10.75 10.95
C ARG A 175 -5.77 10.67 12.20
N PHE A 176 -6.67 9.69 12.21
CA PHE A 176 -7.63 9.48 13.28
C PHE A 176 -7.37 8.15 13.98
N ASP A 177 -7.41 8.17 15.32
CA ASP A 177 -7.24 6.99 16.16
C ASP A 177 -8.58 6.25 16.38
N THR A 178 -9.71 6.81 15.90
CA THR A 178 -11.04 6.17 16.00
C THR A 178 -11.80 6.27 14.69
N HIS A 179 -12.57 5.23 14.37
CA HIS A 179 -13.42 5.21 13.17
C HIS A 179 -14.52 6.27 13.21
N ALA A 180 -15.03 6.56 14.41
CA ALA A 180 -16.09 7.55 14.62
C ALA A 180 -15.61 8.97 14.28
N ASP A 181 -14.42 9.35 14.74
CA ASP A 181 -13.86 10.68 14.45
C ASP A 181 -13.53 10.82 12.96
N TYR A 182 -12.99 9.77 12.35
CA TYR A 182 -12.74 9.68 10.91
C TYR A 182 -14.01 9.92 10.09
N LEU A 183 -15.10 9.18 10.38
CA LEU A 183 -16.38 9.34 9.68
C LEU A 183 -16.99 10.71 9.93
N SER A 184 -16.92 11.23 11.16
CA SER A 184 -17.46 12.55 11.49
C SER A 184 -16.75 13.66 10.73
N THR A 185 -15.45 13.52 10.48
CA THR A 185 -14.67 14.49 9.71
C THR A 185 -15.02 14.41 8.22
N ILE A 186 -15.23 13.21 7.68
CA ILE A 186 -15.73 13.05 6.30
C ILE A 186 -17.06 13.77 6.10
N GLU A 187 -18.01 13.60 7.03
CA GLU A 187 -19.31 14.28 6.97
C GLU A 187 -19.16 15.81 7.10
N ALA A 188 -18.29 16.28 7.99
CA ALA A 188 -18.02 17.71 8.16
C ALA A 188 -17.39 18.33 6.91
N VAL A 189 -16.39 17.68 6.32
CA VAL A 189 -15.73 18.11 5.08
C VAL A 189 -16.74 18.13 3.93
N ALA A 190 -17.58 17.10 3.78
CA ALA A 190 -18.57 17.04 2.70
C ALA A 190 -19.71 18.06 2.84
N ALA A 191 -19.95 18.58 4.05
CA ALA A 191 -20.97 19.59 4.30
C ALA A 191 -20.43 21.04 4.18
N ASP A 192 -19.11 21.22 4.18
CA ASP A 192 -18.47 22.52 4.17
C ASP A 192 -17.97 22.86 2.76
N PRO A 193 -18.52 23.89 2.08
CA PRO A 193 -18.12 24.28 0.73
C PRO A 193 -16.68 24.81 0.62
N ASP A 194 -16.02 25.04 1.76
CA ASP A 194 -14.63 25.44 1.86
C ASP A 194 -13.66 24.24 1.83
N PHE A 195 -14.16 22.99 1.85
CA PHE A 195 -13.33 21.80 1.75
C PHE A 195 -13.85 20.84 0.68
N MET A 196 -12.98 19.95 0.18
CA MET A 196 -13.39 18.91 -0.77
C MET A 196 -12.62 17.61 -0.56
N LEU A 197 -13.37 16.51 -0.62
CA LEU A 197 -12.87 15.13 -0.64
C LEU A 197 -12.45 14.75 -2.06
N LEU A 198 -11.33 15.29 -2.54
CA LEU A 198 -10.79 14.85 -3.81
C LEU A 198 -10.21 13.45 -3.65
N HIS A 199 -10.68 12.53 -4.49
CA HIS A 199 -10.15 11.18 -4.66
C HIS A 199 -8.73 11.20 -5.24
N ALA A 200 -7.77 11.81 -4.54
CA ALA A 200 -6.37 11.43 -4.65
C ALA A 200 -6.24 10.03 -4.06
N HIS A 201 -6.68 9.03 -4.81
CA HIS A 201 -6.80 7.64 -4.38
C HIS A 201 -5.52 7.10 -3.71
N PRO A 202 -5.58 6.61 -2.47
CA PRO A 202 -5.25 5.22 -2.21
C PRO A 202 -6.49 4.37 -2.51
N GLN A 203 -6.35 3.45 -3.46
CA GLN A 203 -7.01 2.14 -3.58
C GLN A 203 -8.44 1.99 -3.01
N SER A 204 -9.39 1.60 -3.85
CA SER A 204 -10.73 1.03 -3.52
C SER A 204 -11.06 0.85 -2.01
N GLY A 205 -12.09 1.54 -1.53
CA GLY A 205 -12.61 1.34 -0.16
C GLY A 205 -12.70 2.62 0.68
N PHE A 206 -13.06 3.76 0.10
CA PHE A 206 -13.37 4.99 0.83
C PHE A 206 -14.89 5.11 1.10
N PRO A 207 -15.33 5.47 2.32
CA PRO A 207 -14.53 5.58 3.54
C PRO A 207 -13.92 4.25 3.93
N GLN A 208 -12.74 4.29 4.56
CA GLN A 208 -12.07 3.08 5.06
C GLN A 208 -13.03 2.28 5.96
N SER A 209 -13.11 0.98 5.73
CA SER A 209 -13.83 0.08 6.63
C SER A 209 -13.17 0.11 8.01
N ARG A 210 -13.96 -0.07 9.05
CA ARG A 210 -13.43 -0.16 10.42
C ARG A 210 -12.41 -1.30 10.49
N ASP A 211 -11.17 -0.96 10.85
CA ASP A 211 -10.15 -1.94 11.18
C ASP A 211 -10.31 -2.34 12.65
N ALA A 212 -10.18 -3.63 12.94
CA ALA A 212 -10.22 -4.10 14.31
C ALA A 212 -8.84 -3.88 14.94
N ALA A 213 -8.81 -3.10 16.03
CA ALA A 213 -7.62 -3.03 16.88
C ALA A 213 -7.20 -4.45 17.31
N ALA A 214 -5.91 -4.70 17.44
CA ALA A 214 -5.43 -5.99 17.90
C ALA A 214 -4.16 -5.86 18.74
N MET A 215 -3.94 -6.84 19.62
CA MET A 215 -2.71 -6.93 20.39
C MET A 215 -2.29 -8.38 20.59
N GLN A 216 -0.98 -8.57 20.78
CA GLN A 216 -0.41 -9.82 21.23
C GLN A 216 0.17 -9.64 22.63
N ILE A 217 -0.19 -10.52 23.54
CA ILE A 217 0.22 -10.51 24.94
C ILE A 217 1.16 -11.68 25.18
N SER A 218 2.29 -11.42 25.83
CA SER A 218 3.16 -12.45 26.41
C SER A 218 2.83 -12.62 27.87
N PHE A 219 2.69 -13.86 28.32
CA PHE A 219 2.47 -14.23 29.73
C PHE A 219 3.77 -14.72 30.38
N PRO A 220 3.80 -14.86 31.71
CA PRO A 220 4.90 -15.46 32.44
C PRO A 220 5.27 -16.84 31.87
N THR A 221 6.56 -17.16 31.91
CA THR A 221 7.05 -18.48 31.53
C THR A 221 6.60 -19.50 32.55
N VAL A 222 6.00 -20.59 32.05
CA VAL A 222 5.55 -21.70 32.88
C VAL A 222 6.71 -22.65 33.10
N ILE A 223 6.96 -23.01 34.36
CA ILE A 223 8.04 -23.92 34.74
C ILE A 223 7.42 -25.14 35.41
N THR A 224 7.58 -26.32 34.81
CA THR A 224 7.03 -27.57 35.37
C THR A 224 8.14 -28.59 35.60
N PRO A 225 8.00 -29.49 36.59
CA PRO A 225 8.91 -30.61 36.71
C PRO A 225 8.73 -31.57 35.52
N THR A 226 9.82 -32.12 34.99
CA THR A 226 9.78 -33.04 33.84
C THR A 226 8.93 -34.29 34.10
N SER A 227 8.75 -34.67 35.37
CA SER A 227 7.92 -35.80 35.80
C SER A 227 6.40 -35.52 35.75
N ALA A 228 5.99 -34.26 35.68
CA ALA A 228 4.60 -33.84 35.56
C ALA A 228 4.52 -32.67 34.56
N PRO A 229 4.53 -32.98 33.23
CA PRO A 229 4.50 -31.95 32.20
C PRO A 229 3.20 -31.14 32.27
N LEU A 230 3.25 -29.93 31.71
CA LEU A 230 2.13 -28.99 31.67
C LEU A 230 0.89 -29.61 31.01
N ASP A 231 -0.26 -29.52 31.68
CA ASP A 231 -1.55 -29.72 31.05
C ASP A 231 -1.90 -28.44 30.26
N THR A 232 -1.58 -28.45 28.97
CA THR A 232 -1.75 -27.28 28.10
C THR A 232 -3.20 -26.86 27.98
N VAL A 233 -4.15 -27.80 28.01
CA VAL A 233 -5.59 -27.49 27.89
C VAL A 233 -6.09 -26.79 29.15
N ALA A 234 -5.69 -27.28 30.33
CA ALA A 234 -6.03 -26.63 31.58
C ALA A 234 -5.40 -25.24 31.69
N HIS A 235 -4.15 -25.09 31.24
CA HIS A 235 -3.45 -23.81 31.30
C HIS A 235 -3.98 -22.80 30.27
N GLU A 236 -4.32 -23.23 29.06
CA GLU A 236 -5.03 -22.40 28.07
C GLU A 236 -6.35 -21.88 28.65
N LEU A 237 -7.13 -22.74 29.30
CA LEU A 237 -8.38 -22.33 29.93
C LEU A 237 -8.17 -21.31 31.06
N LEU A 238 -7.12 -21.50 31.87
CA LEU A 238 -6.75 -20.55 32.92
C LEU A 238 -6.40 -19.18 32.33
N VAL A 239 -5.57 -19.14 31.28
CA VAL A 239 -5.20 -17.91 30.58
C VAL A 239 -6.42 -17.27 29.92
N SER A 240 -7.28 -18.05 29.26
CA SER A 240 -8.50 -17.55 28.64
C SER A 240 -9.45 -16.91 29.64
N LEU A 241 -9.68 -17.56 30.79
CA LEU A 241 -10.55 -17.04 31.85
C LEU A 241 -9.97 -15.77 32.48
N ALA A 242 -8.68 -15.77 32.79
CA ALA A 242 -7.99 -14.61 33.35
C ALA A 242 -8.04 -13.41 32.39
N LEU A 243 -7.76 -13.66 31.10
CA LEU A 243 -7.76 -12.63 30.07
C LEU A 243 -9.16 -12.07 29.83
N THR A 244 -10.17 -12.92 29.66
CA THR A 244 -11.56 -12.48 29.44
C THR A 244 -12.07 -11.58 30.58
N ALA A 245 -11.59 -11.79 31.81
CA ALA A 245 -12.00 -10.98 32.97
C ALA A 245 -11.46 -9.54 32.98
N VAL A 246 -10.40 -9.26 32.20
CA VAL A 246 -9.75 -7.93 32.15
C VAL A 246 -9.89 -7.25 30.80
N LEU A 247 -10.43 -7.94 29.78
CA LEU A 247 -10.63 -7.36 28.46
C LEU A 247 -11.77 -6.33 28.46
N PRO A 248 -11.66 -5.27 27.63
CA PRO A 248 -12.78 -4.40 27.30
C PRO A 248 -13.97 -5.18 26.69
N ASP A 249 -15.19 -4.62 26.81
CA ASP A 249 -16.44 -5.30 26.40
C ASP A 249 -16.48 -5.69 24.91
N ASP A 250 -15.80 -4.96 24.04
CA ASP A 250 -15.72 -5.20 22.60
C ASP A 250 -14.48 -6.02 22.17
N ALA A 251 -13.59 -6.33 23.11
CA ALA A 251 -12.40 -7.13 22.87
C ALA A 251 -12.66 -8.63 23.05
N ASN A 252 -12.03 -9.45 22.22
CA ASN A 252 -12.20 -10.88 22.20
C ASN A 252 -10.85 -11.58 22.10
N LEU A 253 -10.67 -12.62 22.92
CA LEU A 253 -9.55 -13.53 22.79
C LEU A 253 -9.69 -14.35 21.50
N ARG A 254 -8.69 -14.25 20.62
CA ARG A 254 -8.60 -15.00 19.38
C ARG A 254 -8.03 -16.40 19.61
N ASP A 255 -6.85 -16.47 20.21
CA ASP A 255 -6.14 -17.71 20.51
C ASP A 255 -5.14 -17.55 21.66
N VAL A 256 -4.85 -18.67 22.31
CA VAL A 256 -3.73 -18.82 23.24
C VAL A 256 -2.78 -19.85 22.62
N THR A 257 -1.53 -19.50 22.50
CA THR A 257 -0.46 -20.36 22.01
C THR A 257 0.50 -20.67 23.14
N ILE A 258 0.66 -21.95 23.45
CA ILE A 258 1.67 -22.47 24.38
C ILE A 258 2.78 -23.14 23.56
N THR A 259 4.02 -22.67 23.72
CA THR A 259 5.19 -23.24 23.05
C THR A 259 6.09 -23.93 24.06
N ASP A 260 6.40 -25.20 23.82
CA ASP A 260 7.39 -25.96 24.59
C ASP A 260 8.81 -25.51 24.22
N LEU A 261 9.50 -24.89 25.18
CA LEU A 261 10.87 -24.42 25.03
C LEU A 261 11.89 -25.51 25.38
N GLY A 262 11.43 -26.67 25.86
CA GLY A 262 12.25 -27.78 26.28
C GLY A 262 12.93 -27.56 27.63
N ASN A 263 14.08 -28.23 27.80
CA ASN A 263 14.86 -28.15 29.02
C ASN A 263 15.79 -26.95 28.98
N GLY A 264 15.96 -26.30 30.12
CA GLY A 264 16.99 -25.27 30.26
C GLY A 264 18.40 -25.84 30.24
N VAL A 265 19.38 -24.99 29.97
CA VAL A 265 20.82 -25.31 30.04
C VAL A 265 21.47 -24.54 31.18
N VAL A 266 22.46 -25.16 31.82
CA VAL A 266 23.22 -24.52 32.89
C VAL A 266 24.02 -23.37 32.29
N GLY A 267 23.81 -22.16 32.80
CA GLY A 267 24.58 -20.97 32.52
C GLY A 267 25.49 -20.59 33.66
N ASP A 268 26.58 -19.90 33.32
CA ASP A 268 27.50 -19.31 34.27
C ASP A 268 26.90 -18.05 34.92
N GLY A 269 27.06 -17.95 36.25
CA GLY A 269 26.58 -16.88 37.13
C GLY A 269 26.87 -15.47 36.65
N ASP A 270 28.12 -15.29 36.19
CA ASP A 270 28.68 -13.98 35.90
C ASP A 270 28.48 -13.59 34.44
N SER A 271 28.78 -14.50 33.53
CA SER A 271 28.77 -14.24 32.08
C SER A 271 27.44 -14.52 31.40
N ARG A 272 26.51 -15.24 32.07
CA ARG A 272 25.24 -15.73 31.50
C ARG A 272 25.43 -16.53 30.21
N THR A 273 26.59 -17.15 30.04
CA THR A 273 26.89 -18.02 28.91
C THR A 273 26.68 -19.48 29.30
N PRO A 274 26.31 -20.37 28.35
CA PRO A 274 26.16 -21.79 28.66
C PRO A 274 27.46 -22.42 29.15
N VAL A 275 27.39 -23.13 30.27
CA VAL A 275 28.48 -23.95 30.77
C VAL A 275 28.61 -25.18 29.89
N LEU A 276 29.83 -25.44 29.41
CA LEU A 276 30.11 -26.52 28.46
C LEU A 276 30.76 -27.72 29.14
N ALA A 277 30.30 -28.92 28.83
CA ALA A 277 30.99 -30.18 29.12
C ALA A 277 31.32 -30.89 27.80
N GLY A 278 32.61 -31.13 27.55
CA GLY A 278 33.06 -31.74 26.28
C GLY A 278 32.71 -30.94 25.02
N GLY A 279 32.53 -29.61 25.16
CA GLY A 279 32.17 -28.70 24.07
C GLY A 279 30.67 -28.52 23.83
N ALA A 280 29.79 -29.18 24.60
CA ALA A 280 28.34 -29.05 24.50
C ALA A 280 27.73 -28.43 25.78
N PRO A 281 26.66 -27.62 25.68
CA PRO A 281 25.92 -27.11 26.84
C PRO A 281 25.44 -28.24 27.76
N ILE A 282 25.52 -28.02 29.08
CA ILE A 282 25.02 -28.97 30.07
C ILE A 282 23.51 -28.75 30.25
N PRO A 283 22.64 -29.72 29.89
CA PRO A 283 21.21 -29.59 30.12
C PRO A 283 20.88 -29.77 31.62
N TYR A 284 19.87 -29.04 32.09
CA TYR A 284 19.23 -29.30 33.38
C TYR A 284 17.94 -30.10 33.16
N PRO A 285 17.90 -31.39 33.53
CA PRO A 285 16.85 -32.30 33.04
C PRO A 285 15.56 -32.32 33.88
N ASN A 286 15.56 -31.65 35.04
CA ASN A 286 14.49 -31.83 36.03
C ASN A 286 13.28 -30.91 35.79
N VAL A 287 13.42 -29.89 34.96
CA VAL A 287 12.34 -28.94 34.64
C VAL A 287 12.22 -28.71 33.15
N ARG A 288 11.00 -28.37 32.74
CA ARG A 288 10.64 -28.02 31.37
C ARG A 288 9.95 -26.66 31.35
N TYR A 289 10.27 -25.87 30.33
CA TYR A 289 9.83 -24.49 30.19
C TYR A 289 8.83 -24.34 29.06
N TYR A 290 7.82 -23.50 29.25
CA TYR A 290 6.84 -23.16 28.22
C TYR A 290 6.67 -21.64 28.14
N SER A 291 6.64 -21.09 26.92
CA SER A 291 6.16 -19.73 26.69
C SER A 291 4.68 -19.75 26.37
N VAL A 292 3.99 -18.71 26.81
CA VAL A 292 2.55 -18.54 26.63
C VAL A 292 2.30 -17.17 26.03
N THR A 293 1.59 -17.13 24.92
CA THR A 293 1.16 -15.89 24.25
C THR A 293 -0.31 -15.96 23.90
N ALA A 294 -0.99 -14.82 23.88
CA ALA A 294 -2.36 -14.74 23.39
C ALA A 294 -2.54 -13.60 22.39
N TRP A 295 -3.41 -13.79 21.41
CA TRP A 295 -3.87 -12.72 20.52
C TRP A 295 -5.26 -12.26 20.93
N VAL A 296 -5.46 -10.96 20.92
CA VAL A 296 -6.72 -10.31 21.23
C VAL A 296 -7.11 -9.40 20.07
N ASP A 297 -8.38 -9.49 19.68
CA ASP A 297 -9.03 -8.59 18.74
C ASP A 297 -9.90 -7.58 19.50
N GLY A 298 -10.08 -6.38 18.96
CA GLY A 298 -10.87 -5.30 19.56
C GLY A 298 -10.12 -4.44 20.59
N ALA A 299 -8.85 -4.73 20.90
CA ALA A 299 -8.04 -3.92 21.81
C ALA A 299 -6.58 -3.88 21.35
N ALA A 300 -5.91 -2.75 21.58
CA ALA A 300 -4.50 -2.53 21.22
C ALA A 300 -3.57 -2.41 22.43
N ASP A 301 -4.12 -2.27 23.64
CA ASP A 301 -3.36 -2.16 24.88
C ASP A 301 -4.20 -2.60 26.10
N LEU A 302 -3.53 -2.79 27.23
CA LEU A 302 -4.14 -3.02 28.54
C LEU A 302 -3.51 -2.06 29.56
N ASP A 303 -4.31 -1.61 30.52
CA ASP A 303 -3.76 -0.83 31.62
C ASP A 303 -2.85 -1.69 32.53
N GLN A 304 -2.00 -1.02 33.31
CA GLN A 304 -1.05 -1.72 34.19
C GLN A 304 -1.76 -2.62 35.22
N LEU A 305 -2.95 -2.24 35.68
CA LEU A 305 -3.70 -3.02 36.66
C LEU A 305 -4.16 -4.36 36.08
N ALA A 306 -4.62 -4.36 34.82
CA ALA A 306 -4.95 -5.57 34.08
C ALA A 306 -3.73 -6.46 33.88
N LEU A 307 -2.59 -5.89 33.46
CA LEU A 307 -1.33 -6.63 33.30
C LEU A 307 -0.84 -7.26 34.63
N ASP A 308 -0.90 -6.52 35.73
CA ASP A 308 -0.54 -7.02 37.06
C ASP A 308 -1.52 -8.12 37.52
N THR A 309 -2.81 -7.96 37.22
CA THR A 309 -3.84 -8.96 37.53
C THR A 309 -3.59 -10.26 36.77
N LEU A 310 -3.32 -10.17 35.47
CA LEU A 310 -2.97 -11.33 34.65
C LEU A 310 -1.70 -12.00 35.17
N THR A 311 -0.67 -11.22 35.47
CA THR A 311 0.59 -11.72 36.03
C THR A 311 0.34 -12.56 37.28
N ASN A 312 -0.41 -12.03 38.23
CA ASN A 312 -0.70 -12.73 39.48
C ASN A 312 -1.57 -13.99 39.29
N GLN A 313 -2.44 -14.02 38.28
CA GLN A 313 -3.34 -15.15 38.03
C GLN A 313 -2.70 -16.26 37.21
N THR A 314 -1.73 -15.93 36.35
CA THR A 314 -1.13 -16.88 35.40
C THR A 314 0.31 -17.26 35.73
N LEU A 315 0.91 -16.70 36.77
CA LEU A 315 2.24 -17.07 37.22
C LEU A 315 2.22 -18.51 37.79
N ASP A 316 2.71 -19.46 36.99
CA ASP A 316 2.82 -20.87 37.36
C ASP A 316 4.28 -21.33 37.24
N GLN A 317 5.02 -21.27 38.35
CA GLN A 317 6.44 -21.60 38.42
C GLN A 317 6.70 -22.64 39.50
N TYR A 318 7.16 -23.82 39.09
CA TYR A 318 7.74 -24.81 39.99
C TYR A 318 9.05 -24.27 40.60
N ASP A 319 9.10 -24.15 41.93
CA ASP A 319 10.34 -23.80 42.64
C ASP A 319 11.29 -25.01 42.66
N PHE A 320 12.29 -24.97 41.79
CA PHE A 320 13.30 -26.01 41.63
C PHE A 320 14.63 -25.68 42.35
N ALA A 321 14.68 -24.66 43.22
CA ALA A 321 15.94 -24.20 43.84
C ALA A 321 16.66 -25.30 44.64
N ALA A 322 15.90 -26.12 45.38
CA ALA A 322 16.44 -27.25 46.13
C ALA A 322 17.00 -28.35 45.19
N ASP A 323 16.24 -28.71 44.15
CA ASP A 323 16.64 -29.71 43.15
C ASP A 323 17.87 -29.24 42.37
N PHE A 324 17.95 -27.94 42.07
CA PHE A 324 19.11 -27.36 41.40
C PHE A 324 20.34 -27.38 42.29
N THR A 325 20.21 -27.08 43.58
CA THR A 325 21.32 -27.15 44.55
C THR A 325 21.89 -28.57 44.66
N ILE A 326 21.04 -29.60 44.57
CA ILE A 326 21.49 -31.00 44.53
C ILE A 326 22.23 -31.27 43.22
N PHE A 327 21.66 -30.84 42.09
CA PHE A 327 22.28 -31.01 40.78
C PHE A 327 23.66 -30.32 40.69
N THR A 328 23.81 -29.09 41.17
CA THR A 328 25.10 -28.38 41.13
C THR A 328 26.16 -29.11 41.98
N ARG A 329 25.77 -29.63 43.14
CA ARG A 329 26.67 -30.41 44.00
C ARG A 329 27.08 -31.75 43.40
N GLU A 330 26.12 -32.51 42.91
CA GLU A 330 26.35 -33.89 42.47
C GLU A 330 26.87 -33.97 41.03
N ARG A 331 26.32 -33.12 40.14
CA ARG A 331 26.62 -33.16 38.71
C ARG A 331 27.72 -32.18 38.30
N LEU A 332 27.67 -30.95 38.81
CA LEU A 332 28.67 -29.93 38.52
C LEU A 332 29.85 -29.96 39.51
N GLN A 333 29.76 -30.76 40.58
CA GLN A 333 30.77 -30.88 41.63
C GLN A 333 31.13 -29.55 42.29
N SER A 334 30.15 -28.64 42.38
CA SER A 334 30.31 -27.31 42.97
C SER A 334 29.44 -27.14 44.20
N ALA A 335 29.97 -26.48 45.23
CA ALA A 335 29.19 -26.11 46.43
C ALA A 335 28.42 -24.79 46.26
N CYS A 336 28.64 -24.07 45.16
CA CYS A 336 28.01 -22.77 44.90
C CYS A 336 26.89 -22.93 43.85
N ALA A 337 25.64 -23.08 44.30
CA ALA A 337 24.50 -23.14 43.40
C ALA A 337 24.22 -21.78 42.73
N ASP A 338 24.37 -20.69 43.49
CA ASP A 338 24.16 -19.31 43.03
C ASP A 338 25.20 -18.84 41.98
N CYS A 339 26.28 -19.62 41.79
CA CYS A 339 27.24 -19.40 40.72
C CYS A 339 26.71 -19.84 39.35
N PHE A 340 25.50 -20.39 39.28
CA PHE A 340 24.90 -20.87 38.04
C PHE A 340 23.46 -20.39 37.89
N TRP A 341 23.02 -20.28 36.63
CA TRP A 341 21.63 -20.01 36.25
C TRP A 341 21.12 -21.11 35.34
N ILE A 342 19.80 -21.18 35.15
CA ILE A 342 19.22 -21.94 34.06
C ILE A 342 18.88 -20.96 32.93
N LEU A 343 19.52 -21.16 31.78
CA LEU A 343 19.25 -20.43 30.55
C LEU A 343 18.21 -21.20 29.74
N VAL A 344 17.23 -20.49 29.19
CA VAL A 344 16.15 -21.05 28.38
C VAL A 344 16.13 -20.29 27.07
N ASP A 345 15.87 -21.00 25.97
CA ASP A 345 15.74 -20.36 24.67
C ASP A 345 14.56 -19.36 24.68
N GLY A 346 14.79 -18.15 24.15
CA GLY A 346 13.84 -17.04 24.27
C GLY A 346 13.77 -16.35 25.65
N GLY A 347 14.46 -16.87 26.65
CA GLY A 347 14.49 -16.37 28.03
C GLY A 347 13.29 -16.84 28.89
N SER A 348 13.33 -16.52 30.18
CA SER A 348 12.22 -16.70 31.11
C SER A 348 11.69 -15.35 31.58
N ARG A 349 10.39 -15.24 31.78
CA ARG A 349 9.72 -14.03 32.27
C ARG A 349 8.76 -14.37 33.41
N ASP A 350 8.57 -13.40 34.29
CA ASP A 350 7.67 -13.45 35.44
C ASP A 350 6.50 -12.47 35.31
N ASP A 351 6.47 -11.64 34.26
CA ASP A 351 5.47 -10.61 34.02
C ASP A 351 4.66 -10.82 32.73
N VAL A 352 3.42 -10.32 32.74
CA VAL A 352 2.56 -10.17 31.55
C VAL A 352 2.84 -8.83 30.88
N ARG A 353 2.93 -8.82 29.55
CA ARG A 353 3.07 -7.57 28.77
C ARG A 353 2.53 -7.69 27.37
N VAL A 354 2.09 -6.57 26.82
CA VAL A 354 1.81 -6.44 25.38
C VAL A 354 3.14 -6.43 24.61
N ILE A 355 3.29 -7.36 23.67
CA ILE A 355 4.49 -7.50 22.82
C ILE A 355 4.27 -7.04 21.39
N GLN A 356 3.01 -6.92 20.96
CA GLN A 356 2.62 -6.34 19.68
C GLN A 356 1.30 -5.57 19.86
N SER A 357 1.21 -4.39 19.26
CA SER A 357 0.03 -3.53 19.31
C SER A 357 -0.29 -3.04 17.90
N GLN A 358 -1.56 -3.10 17.55
CA GLN A 358 -2.15 -2.63 16.30
C GLN A 358 -3.38 -1.80 16.66
N PRO A 359 -3.22 -0.50 16.99
CA PRO A 359 -4.35 0.39 17.21
C PRO A 359 -5.13 0.62 15.93
N GLU A 360 -6.39 1.04 16.07
CA GLU A 360 -7.13 1.61 14.93
C GLU A 360 -6.38 2.86 14.42
N SER A 361 -6.33 3.03 13.10
CA SER A 361 -5.72 4.21 12.48
C SER A 361 -6.34 4.43 11.11
N TYR A 362 -6.93 5.61 10.90
CA TYR A 362 -7.56 5.97 9.64
C TYR A 362 -6.90 7.23 9.08
N GLU A 363 -6.55 7.17 7.81
CA GLU A 363 -5.97 8.30 7.08
C GLU A 363 -7.06 8.96 6.23
N LEU A 364 -7.15 10.29 6.31
CA LEU A 364 -8.04 11.10 5.48
C LEU A 364 -7.20 12.16 4.77
N GLU A 365 -7.24 12.13 3.45
CA GLU A 365 -6.76 13.23 2.63
C GLU A 365 -7.95 14.04 2.12
N TYR A 366 -7.87 15.35 2.28
CA TYR A 366 -8.85 16.30 1.75
C TYR A 366 -8.18 17.64 1.48
N PHE A 367 -8.93 18.61 0.95
CA PHE A 367 -8.36 19.82 0.40
C PHE A 367 -9.08 21.06 0.90
N ASP A 368 -8.33 22.11 1.22
CA ASP A 368 -8.84 23.41 1.70
C ASP A 368 -8.97 24.42 0.55
N LEU A 369 -10.21 24.77 0.25
CA LEU A 369 -10.60 25.56 -0.91
C LEU A 369 -10.67 27.07 -0.63
N ARG A 370 -10.47 27.53 0.61
CA ARG A 370 -10.72 28.93 1.01
C ARG A 370 -9.88 29.96 0.26
N ASP A 371 -8.67 29.56 -0.11
CA ASP A 371 -7.73 30.41 -0.84
C ASP A 371 -7.78 30.15 -2.37
N THR A 372 -8.77 29.39 -2.84
CA THR A 372 -8.95 29.05 -4.26
C THR A 372 -9.98 29.98 -4.89
N PRO A 373 -9.60 30.84 -5.86
CA PRO A 373 -10.50 31.77 -6.53
C PRO A 373 -11.56 31.10 -7.43
#